data_AF-A0A1G9F5J8-F1
#
_entry.id   AF-A0A1G9F5J8-F1
#
_cell.length_a   1.000
_cell.length_b   1.000
_cell.length_c   1.000
_cell.angle_alpha   90.00
_cell.angle_beta   90.00
_cell.angle_gamma   90.00
#
_symmetry.space_group_name_H-M   'P 1'
#
loop_
_entity.id
_entity.type
_entity.pdbx_description
1 polymer ?
#
loop_
_entity_poly.entity_id
_entity_poly.type
_entity_poly.pdbx_seq_one_letter_code
_entity_poly.pdbx_strand_id
1 'polypeptide(L)'
;MENIFLLFGIALVGIGLYWLVTDFIHVRNGFQTRGRVVKVIRAWKMDAGQLRYSFAPVVQFQGKENQAVERPLETCSNPPVFFEGQSLDVVYYDDKLYPTGSGWKVLYALTCVLGLGLLITQLF
;
A
#
# COMPACT_ATOMS: atom_id res chain seq x y z
N MET A 1 -13.44 -4.06 30.99
CA MET A 1 -13.60 -3.56 29.61
C MET A 1 -12.50 -2.57 29.23
N GLU A 2 -12.04 -1.71 30.15
CA GLU A 2 -10.94 -0.75 29.92
C GLU A 2 -9.66 -1.37 29.32
N ASN A 3 -9.18 -2.48 29.89
CA ASN A 3 -7.99 -3.16 29.37
C ASN A 3 -8.11 -3.61 27.90
N ILE A 4 -9.33 -3.90 27.43
CA ILE A 4 -9.56 -4.33 26.04
C ILE A 4 -9.40 -3.14 25.09
N PHE A 5 -9.94 -1.97 25.45
CA PHE A 5 -9.81 -0.75 24.64
C PHE A 5 -8.36 -0.26 24.58
N LEU A 6 -7.62 -0.38 25.69
CA LEU A 6 -6.21 -0.01 25.75
C LEU A 6 -5.36 -0.90 24.84
N LEU A 7 -5.56 -2.22 24.90
CA LEU A 7 -4.91 -3.17 23.98
C LEU A 7 -5.26 -2.89 22.52
N PHE A 8 -6.52 -2.57 22.23
CA PHE A 8 -6.99 -2.25 20.88
C PHE A 8 -6.35 -0.96 20.35
N GLY A 9 -6.24 0.08 21.19
CA GLY A 9 -5.57 1.33 20.86
C GLY A 9 -4.09 1.13 20.54
N ILE A 10 -3.35 0.37 21.37
CA ILE A 10 -1.95 0.03 21.12
C ILE A 10 -1.80 -0.73 19.79
N ALA A 11 -2.67 -1.71 19.54
CA ALA A 11 -2.63 -2.49 18.30
C ALA A 11 -2.84 -1.61 17.06
N LEU A 12 -3.81 -0.70 17.08
CA LEU A 12 -4.08 0.22 15.97
C LEU A 12 -2.89 1.16 15.70
N VAL A 13 -2.31 1.75 16.75
CA VAL A 13 -1.10 2.60 16.62
C VAL A 13 0.06 1.79 16.04
N GLY A 14 0.28 0.57 16.55
CA GLY A 14 1.33 -0.31 16.07
C GLY A 14 1.20 -0.68 14.58
N ILE A 15 -0.01 -1.03 14.14
CA ILE A 15 -0.29 -1.39 12.74
C ILE A 15 -0.10 -0.17 11.83
N GLY A 16 -0.63 0.99 12.20
CA GLY A 16 -0.49 2.21 11.41
C GLY A 16 0.97 2.65 11.28
N LEU A 17 1.75 2.60 12.37
CA LEU A 17 3.18 2.88 12.35
C LEU A 17 3.95 1.88 11.50
N TYR A 18 3.65 0.59 11.62
CA TYR A 18 4.29 -0.44 10.81
C TYR A 18 4.11 -0.18 9.31
N TRP A 19 2.90 0.15 8.86
CA TRP A 19 2.65 0.49 7.45
C TRP A 19 3.36 1.77 7.01
N LEU A 20 3.37 2.81 7.84
CA LEU A 20 4.10 4.06 7.55
C LEU A 20 5.60 3.84 7.41
N VAL A 21 6.20 3.08 8.33
CA VAL A 21 7.63 2.77 8.32
C VAL A 21 7.99 1.92 7.09
N THR A 22 7.19 0.90 6.79
CA THR A 22 7.42 0.02 5.64
C THR A 22 7.38 0.81 4.32
N ASP A 23 6.37 1.66 4.14
CA ASP A 23 6.26 2.54 2.97
C ASP A 23 7.43 3.52 2.88
N PHE A 24 7.83 4.11 4.02
CA PHE A 24 8.99 5.00 4.08
C PHE A 24 10.29 4.30 3.68
N ILE A 25 10.50 3.06 4.12
CA ILE A 25 11.66 2.24 3.75
C ILE A 25 11.66 1.98 2.24
N HIS A 26 10.52 1.60 1.66
CA HIS A 26 10.42 1.38 0.22
C HIS A 26 10.76 2.64 -0.56
N VAL A 27 10.16 3.79 -0.20
CA VAL A 27 10.39 5.06 -0.90
C VAL A 27 11.85 5.52 -0.76
N ARG A 28 12.46 5.31 0.40
CA ARG A 28 13.83 5.74 0.68
C ARG A 28 14.89 4.88 -0.01
N ASN A 29 14.69 3.56 -0.02
CA ASN A 29 15.70 2.61 -0.50
C ASN A 29 15.41 2.11 -1.94
N GLY A 30 14.19 2.32 -2.43
CA GLY A 30 13.77 1.92 -3.76
C GLY A 30 14.07 2.95 -4.82
N PHE A 31 14.06 2.50 -6.07
CA PHE A 31 14.23 3.35 -7.24
C PHE A 31 12.89 4.00 -7.61
N GLN A 32 12.82 5.32 -7.43
CA GLN A 32 11.64 6.11 -7.76
C GLN A 32 11.62 6.42 -9.25
N THR A 33 10.50 6.11 -9.91
CA THR A 33 10.33 6.35 -11.34
C THR A 33 8.86 6.59 -11.66
N ARG A 34 8.58 7.14 -12.83
CA ARG A 34 7.22 7.31 -13.33
C ARG A 34 6.93 6.20 -14.32
N GLY A 35 5.84 5.48 -14.07
CA GLY A 35 5.37 4.39 -14.91
C GLY A 35 4.02 4.69 -15.54
N ARG A 36 3.69 3.96 -16.61
CA ARG A 36 2.39 4.01 -17.28
C ARG A 36 1.70 2.66 -17.18
N VAL A 37 0.42 2.66 -16.80
CA VAL A 37 -0.40 1.43 -16.82
C VAL A 37 -0.60 1.00 -18.26
N VAL A 38 -0.14 -0.19 -18.60
CA VAL A 38 -0.28 -0.78 -19.94
C VAL A 38 -1.41 -1.79 -20.03
N LYS A 39 -1.76 -2.44 -18.92
CA LYS A 39 -2.87 -3.40 -18.83
C LYS A 39 -3.34 -3.54 -17.39
N VAL A 40 -4.59 -3.92 -17.18
CA VAL A 40 -5.11 -4.29 -15.85
C VAL A 40 -5.47 -5.77 -15.85
N ILE A 41 -4.77 -6.58 -15.07
CA ILE A 41 -4.98 -8.03 -15.01
C ILE A 41 -5.83 -8.41 -13.79
N ARG A 42 -6.55 -9.53 -13.88
CA ARG A 42 -7.21 -10.14 -12.73
C ARG A 42 -6.23 -11.03 -12.00
N ALA A 43 -5.86 -10.64 -10.79
CA ALA A 43 -5.05 -11.43 -9.87
C ALA A 43 -5.98 -12.20 -8.92
N TRP A 44 -5.85 -13.53 -8.91
CA TRP A 44 -6.56 -14.39 -7.97
C TRP A 44 -5.68 -14.59 -6.73
N LYS A 45 -6.21 -14.29 -5.55
CA LYS A 45 -5.58 -14.60 -4.26
C LYS A 45 -6.53 -15.47 -3.44
N MET A 46 -5.94 -16.46 -2.79
CA MET A 46 -6.62 -17.29 -1.80
C MET A 46 -6.61 -16.49 -0.48
N ASP A 47 -7.78 -16.07 -0.02
CA ASP A 47 -7.93 -15.31 1.23
C ASP A 47 -8.97 -16.01 2.12
N ALA A 48 -8.58 -16.37 3.33
CA ALA A 48 -9.40 -17.13 4.29
C ALA A 48 -10.13 -18.37 3.70
N GLY A 49 -9.48 -19.11 2.79
CA GLY A 49 -10.06 -20.29 2.14
C GLY A 49 -11.04 -20.01 1.00
N GLN A 50 -11.26 -18.73 0.66
CA GLN A 50 -12.07 -18.32 -0.50
C GLN A 50 -11.18 -17.74 -1.60
N LEU A 51 -11.45 -18.13 -2.85
CA LEU A 51 -10.78 -17.56 -4.01
C LEU A 51 -11.38 -16.19 -4.30
N ARG A 52 -10.61 -15.12 -4.09
CA ARG A 52 -11.02 -13.75 -4.41
C ARG A 52 -10.20 -13.23 -5.59
N TYR A 53 -10.88 -12.61 -6.55
CA TYR A 53 -10.20 -11.87 -7.61
C TYR A 53 -10.04 -10.41 -7.19
N SER A 54 -8.93 -9.84 -7.64
CA SER A 54 -8.58 -8.44 -7.48
C SER A 54 -7.97 -7.94 -8.79
N PHE A 55 -8.00 -6.64 -9.02
CA PHE A 55 -7.41 -6.03 -10.20
C PHE A 55 -6.02 -5.52 -9.87
N ALA A 56 -5.02 -5.99 -10.62
CA ALA A 56 -3.63 -5.56 -10.51
C ALA A 56 -3.23 -4.84 -11.80
N PRO A 57 -2.90 -3.54 -11.76
CA PRO A 57 -2.37 -2.86 -12.93
C PRO A 57 -0.94 -3.33 -13.21
N VAL A 58 -0.63 -3.60 -14.47
CA VAL A 58 0.73 -3.80 -14.96
C VAL A 58 1.24 -2.48 -15.49
N VAL A 59 2.36 -2.05 -14.93
CA VAL A 59 2.96 -0.75 -15.18
C VAL A 59 4.25 -0.95 -15.95
N GLN A 60 4.39 -0.22 -17.04
CA GLN A 60 5.63 -0.09 -17.79
C GLN A 60 6.40 1.12 -17.28
N PHE A 61 7.66 0.94 -16.93
CA PHE A 61 8.55 2.01 -16.46
C PHE A 61 9.97 1.80 -16.98
N GLN A 62 10.78 2.86 -16.96
CA GLN A 62 12.21 2.75 -17.25
C GLN A 62 12.95 2.29 -16.00
N GLY A 63 13.60 1.13 -16.08
CA GLY A 63 14.45 0.61 -15.01
C GLY A 63 15.78 1.35 -14.90
N LYS A 64 16.59 0.99 -13.91
CA LYS A 64 17.90 1.65 -13.63
C LYS A 64 18.86 1.68 -14.83
N GLU A 65 18.74 0.72 -15.74
CA GLU A 65 19.59 0.59 -16.94
C GLU A 65 18.91 1.14 -18.20
N ASN A 66 17.90 2.01 -18.07
CA ASN A 66 17.07 2.53 -19.18
C ASN A 66 16.31 1.45 -19.99
N GLN A 67 16.27 0.23 -19.50
CA GLN A 67 15.43 -0.82 -20.06
C GLN A 67 13.96 -0.62 -19.70
N ALA A 68 13.06 -0.84 -20.66
CA ALA A 68 11.63 -0.84 -20.40
C ALA A 68 11.26 -2.12 -19.64
N VAL A 69 10.75 -1.97 -18.42
CA VAL A 69 10.33 -3.07 -17.54
C VAL A 69 8.83 -3.00 -17.35
N GLU A 70 8.15 -4.14 -17.49
CA GLU A 70 6.75 -4.31 -17.14
C GLU A 70 6.62 -5.13 -15.85
N ARG A 71 5.98 -4.56 -14.83
CA ARG A 71 5.66 -5.30 -13.60
C ARG A 71 4.24 -5.00 -13.12
N PRO A 72 3.52 -6.01 -12.57
CA PRO A 72 2.31 -5.74 -11.82
C PRO A 72 2.62 -4.95 -10.55
N LEU A 73 1.73 -4.05 -10.15
CA LEU A 73 1.78 -3.49 -8.81
C LEU A 73 1.45 -4.57 -7.78
N GLU A 74 2.17 -4.54 -6.66
CA GLU A 74 1.87 -5.40 -5.51
C GLU A 74 0.51 -5.03 -4.88
N THR A 75 0.11 -3.77 -5.00
CA THR A 75 -1.19 -3.28 -4.55
C THR A 75 -2.27 -3.61 -5.56
N CYS A 76 -3.14 -4.55 -5.19
CA CYS A 76 -4.34 -4.90 -5.96
C CYS A 76 -5.57 -4.19 -5.37
N SER A 77 -6.59 -3.97 -6.19
CA SER A 77 -7.82 -3.30 -5.76
C SER A 77 -9.08 -3.97 -6.29
N ASN A 78 -10.16 -3.90 -5.53
CA ASN A 78 -11.51 -4.22 -5.99
C ASN A 78 -12.49 -3.24 -5.33
N PRO A 79 -13.09 -2.28 -6.07
CA PRO A 79 -13.12 -2.11 -7.54
C PRO A 79 -11.77 -1.69 -8.15
N PRO A 80 -11.59 -1.78 -9.50
CA PRO A 80 -10.37 -1.35 -10.16
C PRO A 80 -10.18 0.17 -10.03
N VAL A 81 -9.15 0.62 -9.32
CA VAL A 81 -8.84 2.06 -9.16
C VAL A 81 -7.92 2.61 -10.24
N PHE A 82 -7.29 1.72 -11.03
CA PHE A 82 -6.34 2.09 -12.07
C PHE A 82 -6.90 1.75 -13.45
N PHE A 83 -6.55 2.56 -14.45
CA PHE A 83 -6.99 2.38 -15.84
C PHE A 83 -5.80 2.44 -16.80
N GLU A 84 -5.95 1.79 -17.94
CA GLU A 84 -4.92 1.75 -18.98
C GLU A 84 -4.60 3.17 -19.50
N GLY A 85 -3.31 3.42 -19.71
CA GLY A 85 -2.80 4.72 -20.13
C GLY A 85 -2.53 5.69 -18.99
N GLN A 86 -3.00 5.43 -17.76
CA GLN A 86 -2.74 6.26 -16.59
C GLN A 86 -1.24 6.30 -16.27
N SER A 87 -0.70 7.48 -16.00
CA SER A 87 0.66 7.64 -15.46
C SER A 87 0.60 7.69 -13.94
N LEU A 88 1.50 6.97 -13.27
CA LEU A 88 1.63 7.01 -11.82
C LEU A 88 3.09 6.96 -11.39
N ASP A 89 3.36 7.58 -10.26
CA ASP A 89 4.67 7.52 -9.62
C ASP A 89 4.77 6.22 -8.83
N VAL A 90 5.87 5.49 -9.05
CA VAL A 90 6.11 4.16 -8.52
C VAL A 90 7.50 4.06 -7.91
N VAL A 91 7.63 3.10 -7.01
CA VAL A 91 8.90 2.70 -6.42
C VAL A 91 9.16 1.25 -6.76
N TYR A 92 10.32 1.01 -7.38
CA TYR A 92 10.85 -0.32 -7.60
C TYR A 92 11.80 -0.68 -6.46
N TYR A 93 11.43 -1.69 -5.67
CA TYR A 93 12.18 -2.14 -4.51
C TYR A 93 12.06 -3.66 -4.36
N ASP A 94 13.18 -4.35 -4.20
CA ASP A 94 13.23 -5.81 -3.99
C ASP A 94 12.42 -6.61 -5.05
N ASP A 95 12.67 -6.31 -6.33
CA ASP A 95 11.97 -6.86 -7.50
C ASP A 95 10.44 -6.68 -7.53
N LYS A 96 9.91 -5.81 -6.68
CA LYS A 96 8.50 -5.48 -6.57
C LYS A 96 8.24 -4.03 -6.88
N LEU A 97 7.01 -3.75 -7.31
CA LEU A 97 6.57 -2.42 -7.69
C LEU A 97 5.46 -1.93 -6.76
N TYR A 98 5.71 -0.78 -6.13
CA TYR A 98 4.80 -0.15 -5.17
C TYR A 98 4.34 1.22 -5.67
N PRO A 99 3.07 1.58 -5.49
CA PRO A 99 2.60 2.94 -5.78
C PRO A 99 3.07 3.90 -4.67
N THR A 100 3.51 5.11 -5.03
CA THR A 100 3.98 6.12 -4.05
C THR A 100 2.96 7.19 -3.68
N GLY A 101 1.73 7.04 -4.17
CA GLY A 101 0.65 8.02 -4.01
C GLY A 101 0.34 8.36 -2.55
N SER A 102 0.03 9.63 -2.29
CA SER A 102 -0.25 10.16 -0.95
C SER A 102 -1.53 9.62 -0.31
N GLY A 103 -2.48 9.12 -1.11
CA GLY A 103 -3.80 8.68 -0.61
C GLY A 103 -3.73 7.59 0.46
N TRP A 104 -2.87 6.58 0.28
CA TRP A 104 -2.74 5.47 1.23
C TRP A 104 -2.07 5.89 2.54
N LYS A 105 -1.16 6.88 2.49
CA LYS A 105 -0.49 7.43 3.67
C LYS A 105 -1.48 8.08 4.64
N VAL A 106 -2.53 8.71 4.10
CA VAL A 106 -3.62 9.30 4.92
C VAL A 106 -4.34 8.21 5.70
N LEU A 107 -4.63 7.06 5.09
CA LEU A 107 -5.28 5.94 5.79
C LEU A 107 -4.42 5.38 6.92
N TYR A 108 -3.11 5.26 6.70
CA TYR A 108 -2.19 4.81 7.74
C TYR A 108 -2.14 5.81 8.91
N ALA A 109 -2.04 7.10 8.59
CA ALA A 109 -2.05 8.17 9.59
C ALA A 109 -3.37 8.23 10.38
N LEU A 110 -4.52 8.07 9.70
CA LEU A 110 -5.83 8.01 10.36
C LEU A 110 -5.92 6.83 11.32
N THR A 111 -5.35 5.68 10.96
CA THR A 111 -5.32 4.50 11.83
C THR A 111 -4.54 4.79 13.12
N CYS A 112 -3.40 5.47 13.00
CA CYS A 112 -2.64 5.93 14.17
C CYS A 112 -3.44 6.92 15.03
N VAL A 113 -4.08 7.92 14.41
CA VAL A 113 -4.87 8.94 15.13
C VAL A 113 -6.04 8.31 15.87
N LEU A 114 -6.76 7.37 15.26
CA LEU A 114 -7.86 6.63 15.91
C LEU A 114 -7.35 5.82 17.10
N GLY A 115 -6.21 5.12 16.95
CA GLY A 115 -5.59 4.39 18.05
C GLY A 115 -5.16 5.31 19.20
N LEU A 116 -4.54 6.45 18.91
CA LEU A 116 -4.18 7.46 19.93
C LEU A 116 -5.42 8.04 20.62
N GLY A 117 -6.48 8.34 19.87
CA GLY A 117 -7.74 8.84 20.43
C GLY A 117 -8.33 7.86 21.43
N LEU A 118 -8.33 6.55 21.11
CA LEU A 118 -8.78 5.51 22.04
C LEU A 118 -7.89 5.40 23.29
N LEU A 119 -6.58 5.63 23.18
CA LEU A 119 -5.71 5.62 24.36
C LEU A 119 -5.94 6.83 25.25
N ILE A 120 -6.12 8.01 24.67
CA ILE A 120 -6.35 9.25 25.41
C ILE A 120 -7.68 9.17 26.18
N THR A 121 -8.75 8.64 25.59
CA THR A 121 -10.05 8.50 26.26
C THR A 121 -10.07 7.45 27.38
N GLN A 122 -9.01 6.67 27.57
CA GLN A 122 -8.85 5.78 28.72
C GLN A 122 -8.00 6.41 29.83
N LEU A 123 -7.29 7.51 29.55
CA LEU A 123 -6.43 8.21 30.51
C LEU A 123 -7.14 9.37 31.22
N PHE A 124 -8.27 9.83 30.68
CA PHE A 124 -9.11 10.94 31.19
C PHE A 124 -10.54 10.47 31.37
#